data_AF-A0A811ZKY9-F1
#
_entry.id   AF-A0A811ZKY9-F1
#
_cell.length_a   1.000
_cell.length_b   1.000
_cell.length_c   1.000
_cell.angle_alpha   90.00
_cell.angle_beta   90.00
_cell.angle_gamma   90.00
#
_symmetry.space_group_name_H-M   'P 1'
#
loop_
_entity.id
_entity.type
_entity.pdbx_description
1 polymer ?
#
loop_
_entity_poly.entity_id
_entity_poly.type
_entity_poly.pdbx_seq_one_letter_code
_entity_poly.pdbx_strand_id
1 'polypeptide(L)'
;MKQMLSLRDQRLKEKDRLKPKKKKERSQCTQGKRKTGAKYRVPLRIAKDPRFEQLPCTHKGTYADDCLVQRVTQHKCYIVATPLGLPPIMYISNHRYNIKWMPDDYGAPRF
;
A
#
# COMPACT_ATOMS: atom_id res chain seq x y z
N MET A 1 7.26 -13.72 29.63
CA MET A 1 6.60 -14.47 28.54
C MET A 1 5.21 -13.88 28.34
N LYS A 2 4.96 -13.13 27.26
CA LYS A 2 3.63 -12.51 27.02
C LYS A 2 2.69 -13.57 26.44
N GLN A 3 1.68 -13.97 27.21
CA GLN A 3 0.62 -14.87 26.75
C GLN A 3 -0.15 -14.20 25.60
N MET A 4 -0.34 -14.92 24.48
CA MET A 4 -1.18 -14.44 23.38
C MET A 4 -2.65 -14.60 23.77
N LEU A 5 -3.37 -13.48 23.86
CA LEU A 5 -4.83 -13.50 24.03
C LEU A 5 -5.48 -14.26 22.88
N SER A 6 -6.42 -15.14 23.20
CA SER A 6 -7.04 -16.02 22.22
C SER A 6 -8.00 -15.20 21.34
N LEU A 7 -8.15 -15.58 20.07
CA LEU A 7 -9.13 -14.94 19.17
C LEU A 7 -10.60 -15.13 19.63
N ARG A 8 -10.82 -15.88 20.72
CA ARG A 8 -12.12 -16.13 21.37
C ARG A 8 -12.23 -15.47 22.75
N ASP A 9 -11.32 -14.55 23.09
CA ASP A 9 -11.42 -13.79 24.35
C ASP A 9 -12.69 -12.94 24.36
N GLN A 10 -13.54 -13.14 25.36
CA GLN A 10 -14.83 -12.46 25.51
C GLN A 10 -14.72 -10.92 25.64
N ARG A 11 -13.51 -10.40 25.83
CA ARG A 11 -13.21 -8.97 25.91
C ARG A 11 -13.04 -8.31 24.53
N LEU A 12 -12.73 -9.07 23.48
CA LEU A 12 -12.60 -8.56 22.10
C LEU A 12 -13.99 -8.46 21.47
N LYS A 13 -14.51 -7.24 21.28
CA LYS A 13 -15.81 -7.03 20.65
C LYS A 13 -15.63 -6.88 19.13
N GLU A 14 -16.60 -7.34 18.36
CA GLU A 14 -16.61 -7.21 16.89
C GLU A 14 -16.56 -5.75 16.42
N LYS A 15 -16.96 -4.83 17.30
CA LYS A 15 -16.91 -3.37 17.15
C LYS A 15 -15.48 -2.81 17.09
N ASP A 16 -14.55 -3.49 17.74
CA ASP A 16 -13.12 -3.12 17.79
C ASP A 16 -12.36 -3.65 16.55
N ARG A 17 -13.03 -4.48 15.72
CA ARG A 17 -12.49 -4.95 14.44
C ARG A 17 -12.77 -3.90 13.38
N LEU A 18 -11.74 -3.17 12.94
CA LEU A 18 -11.83 -2.34 11.74
C LEU A 18 -12.30 -3.21 10.55
N LYS A 19 -13.39 -2.80 9.89
CA LYS A 19 -13.85 -3.48 8.67
C LYS A 19 -12.73 -3.42 7.61
N PRO A 20 -12.37 -4.54 6.96
CA PRO A 20 -11.36 -4.51 5.91
C PRO A 20 -11.98 -3.91 4.65
N LYS A 21 -11.73 -2.63 4.42
CA LYS A 21 -11.81 -2.01 3.10
C LYS A 21 -10.49 -1.32 2.81
N LYS A 22 -9.41 -2.11 2.68
CA LYS A 22 -8.20 -1.62 2.01
C LYS A 22 -8.50 -1.57 0.51
N LYS A 23 -9.23 -0.55 0.05
CA LYS A 23 -9.13 -0.11 -1.33
C LYS A 23 -7.69 0.35 -1.53
N LYS A 24 -7.04 -0.15 -2.56
CA LYS A 24 -5.66 0.22 -2.84
C LYS A 24 -5.71 1.49 -3.69
N GLU A 25 -5.26 2.59 -3.10
CA GLU A 25 -5.32 3.91 -3.71
C GLU A 25 -4.11 4.12 -4.65
N ARG A 26 -4.32 4.80 -5.77
CA ARG A 26 -3.32 4.97 -6.84
C ARG A 26 -3.40 6.39 -7.42
N SER A 27 -2.29 7.10 -7.54
CA SER A 27 -2.29 8.48 -8.04
C SER A 27 -2.38 8.59 -9.57
N GLN A 28 -3.06 9.63 -10.07
CA GLN A 28 -3.24 9.87 -11.50
C GLN A 28 -1.92 10.03 -12.27
N CYS A 29 -0.89 10.67 -11.68
CA CYS A 29 0.45 10.79 -12.29
C CYS A 29 1.16 9.44 -12.47
N THR A 30 0.87 8.42 -11.64
CA THR A 30 1.43 7.07 -11.83
C THR A 30 0.84 6.34 -13.03
N GLN A 31 -0.41 6.66 -13.41
CA GLN A 31 -1.02 6.15 -14.64
C GLN A 31 -0.57 6.95 -15.89
N GLY A 32 -0.18 8.22 -15.70
CA GLY A 32 0.31 9.12 -16.75
C GLY A 32 1.66 8.70 -17.35
N LYS A 33 2.52 7.98 -16.60
CA LYS A 33 3.68 7.24 -17.14
C LYS A 33 3.18 6.04 -17.98
N ARG A 34 2.49 6.32 -19.08
CA ARG A 34 2.13 5.35 -20.11
C ARG A 34 3.42 4.89 -20.80
N LYS A 35 4.13 3.93 -20.21
CA LYS A 35 5.08 3.12 -20.95
C LYS A 35 4.26 2.29 -21.95
N THR A 36 4.03 2.86 -23.13
CA THR A 36 3.32 2.23 -24.23
C THR A 36 4.17 1.08 -24.76
N GLY A 37 3.66 -0.14 -24.63
CA GLY A 37 4.35 -1.33 -25.12
C GLY A 37 3.69 -2.61 -24.62
N ALA A 38 3.91 -3.71 -25.33
CA ALA A 38 3.32 -5.00 -25.00
C ALA A 38 3.63 -5.46 -23.56
N LYS A 39 4.83 -5.12 -23.05
CA LYS A 39 5.32 -5.46 -21.71
C LYS A 39 4.43 -4.95 -20.57
N TYR A 40 3.73 -3.82 -20.76
CA TYR A 40 2.91 -3.20 -19.71
C TYR A 40 1.41 -3.41 -19.91
N ARG A 41 0.99 -4.18 -20.92
CA ARG A 41 -0.43 -4.37 -21.27
C ARG A 41 -1.24 -5.01 -20.14
N VAL A 42 -0.70 -6.04 -19.48
CA VAL A 42 -1.36 -6.71 -18.34
C VAL A 42 -1.36 -5.80 -17.09
N PRO A 43 -0.21 -5.22 -16.65
CA PRO A 43 -0.22 -4.26 -15.54
C PRO A 43 -1.15 -3.06 -15.73
N LEU A 44 -1.29 -2.54 -16.95
CA LEU A 44 -2.18 -1.42 -17.25
C LEU A 44 -3.66 -1.79 -17.15
N ARG A 45 -4.04 -3.04 -17.48
CA ARG A 45 -5.40 -3.53 -17.28
C ARG A 45 -5.71 -3.62 -15.80
N ILE A 46 -4.82 -4.26 -15.03
CA ILE A 46 -4.95 -4.37 -13.57
C ILE A 46 -5.02 -2.98 -12.93
N ALA A 47 -4.19 -2.03 -13.37
CA ALA A 47 -4.17 -0.66 -12.85
C ALA A 47 -5.48 0.11 -13.05
N LYS A 48 -6.30 -0.29 -14.02
CA LYS A 48 -7.59 0.34 -14.35
C LYS A 48 -8.78 -0.39 -13.72
N ASP A 49 -8.55 -1.46 -12.95
CA ASP A 49 -9.63 -2.17 -12.30
C ASP A 49 -10.39 -1.24 -11.33
N PRO A 50 -11.73 -1.30 -11.29
CA PRO A 50 -12.56 -0.43 -10.46
C PRO A 50 -12.40 -0.67 -8.94
N ARG A 51 -11.63 -1.69 -8.56
CA ARG A 51 -11.27 -1.97 -7.15
C ARG A 51 -10.22 -0.99 -6.62
N PHE A 52 -9.48 -0.34 -7.52
CA PHE A 52 -8.48 0.65 -7.18
C PHE A 52 -9.12 2.04 -7.22
N GLU A 53 -8.84 2.83 -6.19
CA GLU A 53 -9.27 4.22 -6.14
C GLU A 53 -8.19 5.09 -6.79
N GLN A 54 -8.60 5.97 -7.70
CA GLN A 54 -7.68 6.89 -8.36
C GLN A 54 -7.64 8.22 -7.63
N LEU A 55 -6.46 8.61 -7.15
CA LEU A 55 -6.25 9.84 -6.45
C LEU A 55 -5.89 10.97 -7.42
N PRO A 56 -6.61 12.11 -7.38
CA PRO A 56 -6.29 13.27 -8.20
C PRO A 56 -4.95 13.87 -7.76
N CYS A 57 -4.22 14.43 -8.71
CA CYS A 57 -2.95 15.08 -8.42
C CYS A 57 -2.88 16.47 -9.07
N THR A 58 -2.44 17.48 -8.33
CA THR A 58 -2.50 18.90 -8.70
C THR A 58 -1.16 19.50 -9.12
N HIS A 59 -0.14 18.67 -9.36
CA HIS A 59 1.21 19.11 -9.70
C HIS A 59 1.43 19.13 -11.22
N LYS A 60 2.19 20.11 -11.71
CA LYS A 60 2.68 20.14 -13.09
C LYS A 60 3.94 19.27 -13.17
N GLY A 61 3.76 17.99 -13.48
CA GLY A 61 4.86 17.04 -13.64
C GLY A 61 4.39 15.61 -13.83
N THR A 62 5.24 14.76 -14.41
CA THR A 62 4.95 13.35 -14.67
C THR A 62 5.80 12.40 -13.80
N TYR A 63 6.59 12.95 -12.88
CA TYR A 63 7.43 12.16 -12.01
C TYR A 63 6.64 11.62 -10.81
N ALA A 64 6.25 10.35 -10.93
CA ALA A 64 5.42 9.67 -9.95
C ALA A 64 6.03 9.62 -8.55
N ASP A 65 7.35 9.54 -8.43
CA ASP A 65 8.01 9.35 -7.14
C ASP A 65 7.94 10.61 -6.29
N ASP A 66 8.17 11.80 -6.88
CA ASP A 66 8.05 13.09 -6.18
C ASP A 66 6.63 13.32 -5.68
N CYS A 67 5.62 12.95 -6.48
CA CYS A 67 4.23 13.04 -6.07
C CYS A 67 3.91 12.11 -4.89
N LEU A 68 4.47 10.90 -4.88
CA LEU A 68 4.30 9.95 -3.78
C LEU A 68 4.99 10.45 -2.51
N VAL A 69 6.23 10.94 -2.61
CA VAL A 69 6.98 11.52 -1.49
C VAL A 69 6.22 12.69 -0.88
N GLN A 70 5.77 13.64 -1.71
CA GLN A 70 5.03 14.81 -1.26
C GLN A 70 3.73 14.41 -0.54
N ARG A 71 2.98 13.44 -1.10
CA ARG A 71 1.71 12.98 -0.53
C ARG A 71 1.88 12.26 0.80
N VAL A 72 2.87 11.36 0.91
CA VAL A 72 3.16 10.60 2.14
C VAL A 72 3.70 11.51 3.23
N THR A 73 4.46 12.54 2.84
CA THR A 73 4.94 13.57 3.77
C THR A 73 3.80 14.41 4.33
N GLN A 74 2.84 14.81 3.48
CA GLN A 74 1.66 15.58 3.90
C GLN A 74 0.68 14.76 4.72
N HIS A 75 0.43 13.52 4.32
CA HIS A 75 -0.53 12.62 4.94
C HIS A 75 0.15 11.29 5.26
N LYS A 76 0.40 11.05 6.55
CA LYS A 76 1.07 9.82 7.03
C LYS A 76 0.13 8.59 7.10
N CYS A 77 -0.91 8.55 6.27
CA CYS A 77 -1.93 7.49 6.25
C CYS A 77 -1.75 6.47 5.10
N TYR A 78 -0.66 6.57 4.34
CA TYR A 78 -0.40 5.71 3.19
C TYR A 78 0.66 4.64 3.48
N ILE A 79 0.45 3.44 2.95
CA ILE A 79 1.50 2.43 2.82
C ILE A 79 1.98 2.44 1.37
N VAL A 80 3.27 2.66 1.18
CA VAL A 80 3.85 2.83 -0.15
C VAL A 80 4.37 1.48 -0.65
N ALA A 81 3.90 1.06 -1.82
CA ALA A 81 4.35 -0.18 -2.46
C ALA A 81 5.45 0.11 -3.49
N THR A 82 6.64 0.46 -3.02
CA THR A 82 7.82 0.71 -3.86
C THR A 82 9.05 -0.03 -3.32
N PRO A 83 10.06 -0.33 -4.16
CA PRO A 83 11.32 -0.89 -3.68
C PRO A 83 12.21 0.14 -2.93
N LEU A 84 11.82 1.42 -2.90
CA LEU A 84 12.66 2.52 -2.40
C LEU A 84 12.14 3.05 -1.05
N GLY A 85 12.94 2.84 0.00
CA GLY A 85 13.24 3.73 1.15
C GLY A 85 12.16 4.36 2.04
N LEU A 86 10.92 4.56 1.62
CA LEU A 86 9.93 5.41 2.33
C LEU A 86 9.07 4.62 3.34
N PRO A 87 9.16 4.87 4.66
CA PRO A 87 8.38 4.14 5.65
C PRO A 87 6.90 4.60 5.69
N PRO A 88 5.91 3.69 5.78
CA PRO A 88 5.99 2.22 5.70
C PRO A 88 5.99 1.68 4.26
N ILE A 89 6.88 0.70 4.00
CA ILE A 89 7.12 0.10 2.67
C ILE A 89 6.44 -1.26 2.57
N MET A 90 5.72 -1.53 1.48
CA MET A 90 5.24 -2.86 1.10
C MET A 90 6.02 -3.39 -0.11
N TYR A 91 6.58 -4.59 0.00
CA TYR A 91 7.32 -5.26 -1.07
C TYR A 91 6.87 -6.71 -1.27
N ILE A 92 7.23 -7.30 -2.41
CA ILE A 92 6.92 -8.70 -2.74
C ILE A 92 8.18 -9.52 -2.48
N SER A 93 8.06 -10.56 -1.64
CA SER A 93 9.12 -11.56 -1.44
C SER A 93 8.48 -12.93 -1.21
N ASN A 94 9.07 -13.99 -1.79
CA ASN A 94 8.56 -15.37 -1.67
C ASN A 94 7.06 -15.49 -1.99
N HIS A 95 6.60 -14.83 -3.06
CA HIS A 95 5.19 -14.79 -3.49
C HIS A 95 4.21 -14.23 -2.43
N ARG A 96 4.70 -13.50 -1.42
CA ARG A 96 3.90 -12.85 -0.37
C ARG A 96 4.18 -11.34 -0.33
N TYR A 97 3.19 -10.57 0.12
CA TYR A 97 3.37 -9.14 0.42
C TYR A 97 3.89 -9.00 1.84
N ASN A 98 5.08 -8.43 1.99
CA ASN A 98 5.67 -8.11 3.27
C ASN A 98 5.68 -6.59 3.46
N ILE A 99 5.43 -6.16 4.69
CA ILE A 99 5.50 -4.76 5.09
C ILE A 99 6.77 -4.61 5.93
N LYS A 100 7.45 -3.48 5.75
CA LYS A 100 8.59 -3.06 6.55
C LYS A 100 8.18 -1.79 7.30
N TRP A 101 8.67 -1.68 8.54
CA TRP A 101 8.44 -0.51 9.41
C TRP A 101 7.00 -0.37 9.95
N MET A 102 6.20 -1.44 9.95
CA MET A 102 4.95 -1.48 10.72
C MET A 102 5.25 -1.94 12.16
N PRO A 103 4.82 -1.21 13.20
CA PRO A 103 5.05 -1.62 14.59
C PRO A 103 4.32 -2.93 14.96
N ASP A 104 3.23 -3.27 14.25
CA ASP A 104 2.40 -4.47 14.47
C ASP A 104 2.62 -5.59 13.41
N ASP A 105 3.75 -5.61 12.69
CA ASP A 105 4.02 -6.64 11.67
C ASP A 105 4.23 -8.04 12.31
N TYR A 106 3.14 -8.79 12.47
CA TYR A 106 3.17 -10.18 12.98
C TYR A 106 3.76 -11.20 11.99
N GLY A 107 4.07 -10.81 10.73
CA GLY A 107 4.46 -11.73 9.66
C GLY A 107 5.75 -11.38 8.89
N ALA A 108 6.42 -10.26 9.20
CA ALA A 108 7.68 -9.92 8.56
C ALA A 108 8.81 -10.83 9.09
N PRO A 109 9.71 -11.36 8.22
CA PRO A 109 10.87 -12.10 8.68
C PRO A 109 11.70 -11.20 9.59
N ARG A 110 11.75 -11.56 10.88
CA ARG A 110 12.64 -10.94 11.86
C ARG A 110 14.03 -11.52 11.59
N PHE A 111 14.93 -10.68 11.08
CA PHE A 111 16.36 -10.97 11.13
C PHE A 111 16.88 -10.63 12.52
#